data_AF-A0AAE6BX70-F1
#
_entry.id   AF-A0AAE6BX70-F1
#
_cell.length_a   1.000
_cell.length_b   1.000
_cell.length_c   1.000
_cell.angle_alpha   90.00
_cell.angle_beta   90.00
_cell.angle_gamma   90.00
#
_symmetry.space_group_name_H-M   'P 1'
#
loop_
_entity.id
_entity.type
_entity.pdbx_description
1 polymer ?
#
loop_
_entity_poly.entity_id
_entity_poly.type
_entity_poly.pdbx_seq_one_letter_code
_entity_poly.pdbx_strand_id
1 'polypeptide(L)'
;MNKVKVIVQFSGGKDSQACLIKACEDFGANNVTAVFCDTRWEHEQTYSHVKEVASKLGVDLIILKNESVDGMYGLCKRMKWFPDSQNRMCTVQLKIWPMIDWILEQNKHLVIIQGIRAKESAERAKFNVECSYFSEYFDDTHKKRLYRKRDVKEWCKTHDASVLRPIFHWTAQQVIDYILSHGQRPNPLYERGASRVGCFPCIFARLSEIKIVARDERYKQRVIDLENEVNLSRDKGKEASFFCKGKIPARFCIQNSNGAPTFAEISDYVLRNENQPTLWDDTEPIMSCVSLYHGLCE
;
A
#
# COMPACT_ATOMS: atom_id res chain seq x y z
N MET A 1 -24.53 -13.61 23.65
CA MET A 1 -23.48 -12.58 23.53
C MET A 1 -22.95 -12.62 22.10
N ASN A 2 -23.20 -11.58 21.30
CA ASN A 2 -22.65 -11.51 19.94
C ASN A 2 -21.12 -11.51 20.03
N LYS A 3 -20.47 -12.60 19.62
CA LYS A 3 -19.00 -12.71 19.63
C LYS A 3 -18.42 -11.62 18.72
N VAL A 4 -17.61 -10.73 19.28
CA VAL A 4 -16.82 -9.76 18.53
C VAL A 4 -15.74 -10.51 17.75
N LYS A 5 -15.48 -10.11 16.50
CA LYS A 5 -14.39 -10.65 15.67
C LYS A 5 -13.32 -9.57 15.50
N VAL A 6 -12.09 -9.89 15.86
CA VAL A 6 -10.94 -8.98 15.71
C VAL A 6 -10.27 -9.26 14.38
N ILE A 7 -10.11 -8.22 13.57
CA ILE A 7 -9.43 -8.31 12.28
C ILE A 7 -8.26 -7.35 12.23
N VAL A 8 -7.17 -7.75 11.57
CA VAL A 8 -6.04 -6.87 11.30
C VAL A 8 -5.95 -6.63 9.80
N GLN A 9 -5.94 -5.35 9.40
CA GLN A 9 -5.64 -4.98 8.01
C GLN A 9 -4.14 -5.19 7.76
N PHE A 10 -3.81 -6.38 7.26
CA PHE A 10 -2.44 -6.83 7.08
C PHE A 10 -2.02 -6.64 5.62
N SER A 11 -1.08 -5.74 5.34
CA SER A 11 -0.62 -5.43 3.98
C SER A 11 0.73 -6.05 3.62
N GLY A 12 1.38 -6.71 4.58
CA GLY A 12 2.74 -7.23 4.45
C GLY A 12 3.84 -6.18 4.64
N GLY A 13 3.49 -4.95 5.04
CA GLY A 13 4.46 -3.94 5.49
C GLY A 13 4.74 -4.02 7.00
N LYS A 14 5.82 -3.37 7.44
CA LYS A 14 6.31 -3.40 8.84
C LYS A 14 5.22 -3.01 9.86
N ASP A 15 4.50 -1.92 9.59
CA ASP A 15 3.51 -1.36 10.52
C ASP A 15 2.33 -2.33 10.69
N SER A 16 1.87 -2.91 9.59
CA SER A 16 0.79 -3.90 9.61
C SER A 16 1.20 -5.23 10.26
N GLN A 17 2.48 -5.61 10.15
CA GLN A 17 3.03 -6.80 10.80
C GLN A 17 3.12 -6.61 12.32
N ALA A 18 3.63 -5.46 12.78
CA ALA A 18 3.66 -5.15 14.21
C ALA A 18 2.25 -5.11 14.82
N CYS A 19 1.27 -4.54 14.10
CA CYS A 19 -0.13 -4.61 14.52
C CYS A 19 -0.66 -6.04 14.62
N LEU A 20 -0.29 -6.92 13.70
CA LEU A 20 -0.74 -8.31 13.73
C LEU A 20 -0.15 -9.06 14.93
N ILE A 21 1.15 -8.88 15.19
CA ILE A 21 1.83 -9.44 16.37
C ILE A 21 1.14 -8.94 17.64
N LYS A 22 0.98 -7.61 17.78
CA LYS A 22 0.33 -7.00 18.93
C LYS A 22 -1.11 -7.47 19.13
N ALA A 23 -1.88 -7.60 18.06
CA ALA A 23 -3.24 -8.12 18.13
C ALA A 23 -3.28 -9.57 18.65
N CYS A 24 -2.31 -10.40 18.24
CA CYS A 24 -2.21 -11.78 18.72
C CYS A 24 -1.89 -11.84 20.22
N GLU A 25 -1.06 -10.92 20.72
CA GLU A 25 -0.77 -10.82 22.16
C GLU A 25 -2.00 -10.34 22.95
N ASP A 26 -2.67 -9.29 22.46
CA ASP A 26 -3.77 -8.64 23.18
C ASP A 26 -5.06 -9.49 23.18
N PHE A 27 -5.35 -10.23 22.09
CA PHE A 27 -6.63 -10.93 21.89
C PHE A 27 -6.51 -12.47 21.73
N GLY A 28 -5.29 -12.98 21.57
CA GLY A 28 -5.00 -14.38 21.25
C GLY A 28 -5.16 -14.69 19.76
N ALA A 29 -4.19 -15.43 19.20
CA ALA A 29 -4.13 -15.75 17.76
C ALA A 29 -5.44 -16.36 17.19
N ASN A 30 -6.09 -17.25 17.94
CA ASN A 30 -7.33 -17.90 17.52
C ASN A 30 -8.54 -16.96 17.37
N ASN A 31 -8.47 -15.75 17.95
CA ASN A 31 -9.52 -14.74 17.87
C ASN A 31 -9.22 -13.63 16.86
N VAL A 32 -8.04 -13.67 16.23
CA VAL A 32 -7.54 -12.66 15.30
C VAL A 32 -7.53 -13.22 13.89
N THR A 33 -8.09 -12.46 12.95
CA THR A 33 -8.02 -12.77 11.53
C THR A 33 -7.19 -11.71 10.81
N ALA A 34 -6.15 -12.11 10.10
CA ALA A 34 -5.42 -11.23 9.19
C ALA A 34 -6.19 -11.09 7.88
N VAL A 35 -6.43 -9.85 7.44
CA VAL A 35 -7.14 -9.55 6.19
C VAL A 35 -6.18 -8.81 5.25
N PHE A 36 -5.84 -9.45 4.13
CA PHE A 36 -4.98 -8.91 3.08
C PHE A 36 -5.81 -8.57 1.84
N CYS A 37 -5.77 -7.31 1.40
CA CYS A 37 -6.40 -6.89 0.14
C CYS A 37 -5.40 -7.02 -1.01
N ASP A 38 -5.61 -8.02 -1.86
CA ASP A 38 -4.73 -8.32 -2.99
C ASP A 38 -5.04 -7.41 -4.19
N THR A 39 -4.09 -6.53 -4.52
CA THR A 39 -4.24 -5.62 -5.68
C THR A 39 -3.68 -6.23 -6.99
N ARG A 40 -3.15 -7.47 -6.93
CA ARG A 40 -2.41 -8.15 -7.99
C ARG A 40 -1.24 -7.32 -8.54
N TRP A 41 -0.71 -6.42 -7.71
CA TRP A 41 0.33 -5.45 -8.10
C TRP A 41 1.46 -5.37 -7.08
N GLU A 42 1.43 -6.22 -6.07
CA GLU A 42 2.48 -6.43 -5.10
C GLU A 42 3.66 -7.22 -5.71
N HIS A 43 4.77 -7.24 -4.99
CA HIS A 43 5.90 -8.12 -5.31
C HIS A 43 5.62 -9.55 -4.81
N GLU A 44 6.13 -10.57 -5.50
CA GLU A 44 5.95 -11.98 -5.13
C GLU A 44 6.39 -12.29 -3.68
N GLN A 45 7.50 -11.69 -3.25
CA GLN A 45 7.98 -11.84 -1.86
C GLN A 45 6.98 -11.30 -0.83
N THR A 46 6.17 -10.30 -1.17
CA THR A 46 5.12 -9.82 -0.26
C THR A 46 4.04 -10.87 -0.06
N TYR A 47 3.66 -11.61 -1.12
CA TYR A 47 2.70 -12.71 -0.98
C TYR A 47 3.26 -13.86 -0.13
N SER A 48 4.51 -14.24 -0.34
CA SER A 48 5.17 -15.27 0.49
C SER A 48 5.28 -14.79 1.95
N HIS A 49 5.74 -13.57 2.17
CA HIS A 49 5.87 -12.95 3.49
C HIS A 49 4.56 -12.93 4.26
N VAL A 50 3.46 -12.51 3.61
CA VAL A 50 2.14 -12.45 4.26
C VAL A 50 1.67 -13.83 4.70
N LYS A 51 1.85 -14.86 3.86
CA LYS A 51 1.49 -16.24 4.20
C LYS A 51 2.35 -16.81 5.32
N GLU A 52 3.66 -16.58 5.26
CA GLU A 52 4.61 -17.05 6.27
C GLU A 52 4.35 -16.43 7.64
N VAL A 53 4.13 -15.11 7.70
CA VAL A 53 3.83 -14.41 8.95
C VAL A 53 2.52 -14.92 9.57
N ALA A 54 1.46 -15.05 8.75
CA ALA A 54 0.19 -15.57 9.23
C ALA A 54 0.30 -17.00 9.77
N SER A 55 1.03 -17.86 9.05
CA SER A 55 1.29 -19.24 9.48
C SER A 55 2.12 -19.31 10.76
N LYS A 56 3.17 -18.49 10.89
CA LYS A 56 4.02 -18.43 12.10
C LYS A 56 3.26 -17.97 13.34
N LEU A 57 2.32 -17.05 13.17
CA LEU A 57 1.46 -16.56 14.26
C LEU A 57 0.26 -17.46 14.55
N GLY A 58 -0.02 -18.45 13.68
CA GLY A 58 -1.20 -19.31 13.81
C GLY A 58 -2.52 -18.55 13.63
N VAL A 59 -2.53 -17.49 12.81
CA VAL A 59 -3.73 -16.68 12.53
C VAL A 59 -4.35 -17.04 11.18
N ASP A 60 -5.67 -16.96 11.12
CA ASP A 60 -6.40 -17.11 9.87
C ASP A 60 -6.07 -15.95 8.91
N LEU A 61 -5.70 -16.28 7.67
CA LEU A 61 -5.44 -15.30 6.62
C LEU A 61 -6.57 -15.30 5.59
N ILE A 62 -7.28 -14.18 5.49
CA ILE A 62 -8.28 -13.91 4.45
C ILE A 62 -7.66 -13.02 3.39
N ILE A 63 -7.71 -13.47 2.14
CA ILE A 63 -7.27 -12.69 0.98
C ILE A 63 -8.51 -12.15 0.26
N LEU A 64 -8.71 -10.84 0.32
CA LEU A 64 -9.78 -10.15 -0.38
C LEU A 64 -9.31 -9.70 -1.76
N LYS A 65 -10.15 -9.91 -2.76
CA LYS A 65 -9.91 -9.52 -4.15
C LYS A 65 -11.17 -8.83 -4.67
N ASN A 66 -10.98 -7.82 -5.53
CA ASN A 66 -12.10 -7.29 -6.28
C ASN A 66 -12.31 -8.16 -7.52
N GLU A 67 -13.26 -9.09 -7.50
CA GLU A 67 -13.52 -9.96 -8.66
C GLU A 67 -14.07 -9.20 -9.89
N SER A 68 -14.58 -7.98 -9.71
CA SER A 68 -15.04 -7.13 -10.82
C SER A 68 -13.90 -6.45 -11.57
N VAL A 69 -12.65 -6.55 -11.09
CA VAL A 69 -11.48 -5.89 -11.69
C VAL A 69 -10.28 -6.80 -11.57
N ASP A 70 -9.60 -7.09 -12.68
CA ASP A 70 -8.37 -7.91 -12.65
C ASP A 70 -7.16 -7.14 -12.09
N GLY A 71 -7.23 -6.78 -10.80
CA GLY A 71 -6.22 -6.03 -10.07
C GLY A 71 -5.93 -4.64 -10.64
N MET A 72 -4.73 -4.14 -10.37
CA MET A 72 -4.25 -2.85 -10.89
C MET A 72 -4.22 -2.82 -12.42
N TYR A 73 -3.83 -3.93 -13.05
CA TYR A 73 -3.69 -4.03 -14.49
C TYR A 73 -5.07 -3.90 -15.18
N GLY A 74 -6.06 -4.69 -14.77
CA GLY A 74 -7.43 -4.58 -15.26
C GLY A 74 -8.08 -3.23 -14.94
N LEU A 75 -7.77 -2.64 -13.77
CA LEU A 75 -8.26 -1.33 -13.38
C LEU A 75 -7.79 -0.25 -14.37
N CYS A 76 -6.49 -0.18 -14.62
CA CYS A 76 -5.90 0.84 -15.50
C CYS A 76 -6.40 0.69 -16.94
N LYS A 77 -6.52 -0.55 -17.45
CA LYS A 77 -7.07 -0.82 -18.79
C LYS A 77 -8.53 -0.37 -18.92
N ARG A 78 -9.38 -0.72 -17.95
CA ARG A 78 -10.79 -0.30 -17.98
C ARG A 78 -10.94 1.21 -17.90
N MET A 79 -10.12 1.85 -17.08
CA MET A 79 -10.17 3.28 -16.91
C MET A 79 -9.57 4.04 -18.10
N LYS A 80 -8.57 3.47 -18.79
CA LYS A 80 -7.76 4.12 -19.83
C LYS A 80 -6.86 5.25 -19.31
N TRP A 81 -6.49 5.21 -18.02
CA TRP A 81 -5.53 6.12 -17.37
C TRP A 81 -5.00 5.50 -16.08
N PHE A 82 -3.95 6.11 -15.53
CA PHE A 82 -3.26 5.66 -14.31
C PHE A 82 -3.72 6.44 -13.07
N PRO A 83 -3.82 5.80 -11.89
CA PRO A 83 -4.09 6.49 -10.64
C PRO A 83 -3.03 7.56 -10.34
N ASP A 84 -3.45 8.66 -9.72
CA ASP A 84 -2.56 9.77 -9.33
C ASP A 84 -2.79 10.17 -7.85
N SER A 85 -2.14 11.26 -7.42
CA SER A 85 -2.24 11.72 -6.03
C SER A 85 -3.64 12.15 -5.59
N GLN A 86 -4.44 12.67 -6.53
CA GLN A 86 -5.81 13.13 -6.34
C GLN A 86 -6.82 12.00 -6.59
N ASN A 87 -6.54 11.15 -7.58
CA ASN A 87 -7.44 10.13 -8.10
C ASN A 87 -6.95 8.71 -7.76
N ARG A 88 -7.14 8.32 -6.50
CA ARG A 88 -6.65 7.04 -5.95
C ARG A 88 -7.63 5.88 -6.16
N MET A 89 -8.03 5.64 -7.42
CA MET A 89 -8.97 4.57 -7.75
C MET A 89 -8.48 3.17 -7.37
N CYS A 90 -7.17 2.95 -7.39
CA CYS A 90 -6.58 1.71 -6.87
C CYS A 90 -6.89 1.49 -5.37
N THR A 91 -6.89 2.54 -4.55
CA THR A 91 -7.22 2.43 -3.12
C THR A 91 -8.73 2.18 -2.94
N VAL A 92 -9.56 2.90 -3.70
CA VAL A 92 -11.02 2.79 -3.60
C VAL A 92 -11.49 1.41 -4.06
N GLN A 93 -11.12 0.98 -5.26
CA GLN A 93 -11.67 -0.23 -5.86
C GLN A 93 -10.96 -1.51 -5.44
N LEU A 94 -9.64 -1.47 -5.20
CA LEU A 94 -8.88 -2.70 -4.90
C LEU A 94 -8.69 -2.94 -3.40
N LYS A 95 -8.97 -1.95 -2.54
CA LYS A 95 -8.83 -2.08 -1.08
C LYS A 95 -10.11 -1.76 -0.33
N ILE A 96 -10.69 -0.58 -0.55
CA ILE A 96 -11.86 -0.14 0.22
C ILE A 96 -13.12 -0.96 -0.15
N TRP A 97 -13.44 -1.12 -1.44
CA TRP A 97 -14.65 -1.85 -1.85
C TRP A 97 -14.64 -3.32 -1.40
N PRO A 98 -13.59 -4.13 -1.66
CA PRO A 98 -13.58 -5.52 -1.21
C PRO A 98 -13.66 -5.65 0.31
N MET A 99 -13.05 -4.71 1.03
CA MET A 99 -13.14 -4.66 2.49
C MET A 99 -14.58 -4.37 2.96
N ILE A 100 -15.26 -3.39 2.35
CA ILE A 100 -16.65 -3.06 2.69
C ILE A 100 -17.58 -4.23 2.37
N ASP A 101 -17.46 -4.82 1.19
CA ASP A 101 -18.30 -5.96 0.80
C ASP A 101 -18.12 -7.12 1.79
N TRP A 102 -16.88 -7.44 2.14
CA TRP A 102 -16.59 -8.47 3.14
C TRP A 102 -17.12 -8.13 4.54
N ILE A 103 -17.01 -6.86 4.99
CA ILE A 103 -17.56 -6.42 6.28
C ILE A 103 -19.08 -6.61 6.32
N LEU A 104 -19.78 -6.22 5.25
CA LEU A 104 -21.24 -6.32 5.16
C LEU A 104 -21.74 -7.77 5.18
N GLU A 105 -20.92 -8.73 4.76
CA GLU A 105 -21.21 -10.16 4.84
C GLU A 105 -21.03 -10.74 6.27
N GLN A 106 -20.35 -10.03 7.17
CA GLN A 106 -20.14 -10.51 8.54
C GLN A 106 -21.40 -10.33 9.39
N ASN A 107 -21.71 -11.35 10.19
CA ASN A 107 -22.83 -11.35 11.14
C ASN A 107 -22.42 -11.02 12.59
N LYS A 108 -21.21 -10.49 12.80
CA LYS A 108 -20.60 -10.20 14.09
C LYS A 108 -20.13 -8.74 14.16
N HIS A 109 -20.04 -8.19 15.38
CA HIS A 109 -19.35 -6.91 15.59
C HIS A 109 -17.87 -7.09 15.27
N LEU A 110 -17.25 -6.06 14.67
CA LEU A 110 -15.88 -6.10 14.20
C LEU A 110 -15.02 -5.06 14.93
N VAL A 111 -13.83 -5.48 15.33
CA VAL A 111 -12.74 -4.58 15.72
C VAL A 111 -11.67 -4.67 14.65
N ILE A 112 -11.42 -3.56 13.96
CA ILE A 112 -10.56 -3.44 12.79
C ILE A 112 -9.26 -2.75 13.22
N ILE A 113 -8.19 -3.52 13.30
CA ILE A 113 -6.87 -3.02 13.69
C ILE A 113 -6.16 -2.49 12.44
N GLN A 114 -5.71 -1.24 12.51
CA GLN A 114 -5.00 -0.54 11.44
C GLN A 114 -3.56 -0.20 11.84
N GLY A 115 -2.60 -0.50 10.95
CA GLY A 115 -1.19 -0.12 11.09
C GLY A 115 -0.91 1.28 10.56
N ILE A 116 -1.50 2.32 11.17
CA ILE A 116 -1.26 3.73 10.83
C ILE A 116 -0.55 4.40 11.99
N ARG A 117 0.49 5.20 11.70
CA ARG A 117 1.24 5.97 12.71
C ARG A 117 1.12 7.46 12.44
N ALA A 118 1.04 8.24 13.52
CA ALA A 118 0.95 9.70 13.46
C ALA A 118 2.15 10.33 12.74
N LYS A 119 3.34 9.76 12.94
CA LYS A 119 4.61 10.26 12.37
C LYS A 119 4.79 9.97 10.87
N GLU A 120 3.89 9.21 10.24
CA GLU A 120 3.99 8.94 8.79
C GLU A 120 3.60 10.15 7.93
N SER A 121 2.69 11.01 8.39
CA SER A 121 2.33 12.26 7.72
C SER A 121 1.54 13.21 8.61
N ALA A 122 1.59 14.52 8.30
CA ALA A 122 0.81 15.55 9.00
C ALA A 122 -0.71 15.31 8.96
N GLU A 123 -1.22 14.64 7.92
CA GLU A 123 -2.64 14.26 7.86
C GLU A 123 -2.96 13.07 8.77
N ARG A 124 -2.07 12.07 8.84
CA ARG A 124 -2.25 10.90 9.71
C ARG A 124 -2.16 11.25 11.18
N ALA A 125 -1.40 12.29 11.55
CA ALA A 125 -1.33 12.80 12.91
C ALA A 125 -2.69 13.31 13.45
N LYS A 126 -3.64 13.65 12.57
CA LYS A 126 -4.98 14.11 12.96
C LYS A 126 -5.97 12.98 13.21
N PHE A 127 -5.59 11.72 12.96
CA PHE A 127 -6.49 10.60 13.16
C PHE A 127 -6.65 10.27 14.64
N ASN A 128 -7.86 9.84 15.02
CA ASN A 128 -8.13 9.34 16.35
C ASN A 128 -7.52 7.94 16.52
N VAL A 129 -7.09 7.57 17.73
CA VAL A 129 -6.60 6.21 18.01
C VAL A 129 -7.74 5.19 17.83
N GLU A 130 -8.94 5.58 18.24
CA GLU A 130 -10.17 4.80 18.12
C GLU A 130 -11.23 5.61 17.37
N CYS A 131 -11.90 4.97 16.42
CA CYS A 131 -13.02 5.59 15.70
C CYS A 131 -13.93 4.53 15.07
N SER A 132 -15.17 4.88 14.72
CA SER A 132 -15.99 4.01 13.87
C SER A 132 -15.40 3.93 12.45
N TYR A 133 -15.31 2.72 11.89
CA TYR A 133 -14.85 2.47 10.52
C TYR A 133 -15.71 3.22 9.49
N PHE A 134 -17.01 3.31 9.77
CA PHE A 134 -17.98 3.98 8.91
C PHE A 134 -18.33 5.39 9.37
N SER A 135 -17.48 6.05 10.17
CA SER A 135 -17.71 7.42 10.65
C SER A 135 -18.07 8.40 9.51
N GLU A 136 -17.39 8.31 8.37
CA GLU A 136 -17.67 9.14 7.18
C GLU A 136 -19.08 8.92 6.58
N TYR A 137 -19.73 7.77 6.85
CA TYR A 137 -21.07 7.45 6.32
C TYR A 137 -22.21 8.18 7.04
N PHE A 138 -21.91 8.67 8.24
CA PHE A 138 -22.82 9.42 9.10
C PHE A 138 -22.48 10.92 9.14
N ASP A 139 -21.42 11.35 8.48
CA ASP A 139 -21.06 12.75 8.33
C ASP A 139 -21.80 13.35 7.12
N ASP A 140 -22.81 14.19 7.40
CA ASP A 140 -23.57 14.88 6.37
C ASP A 140 -22.78 15.98 5.65
N THR A 141 -21.62 16.38 6.19
CA THR A 141 -20.70 17.33 5.53
C THR A 141 -19.80 16.64 4.50
N HIS A 142 -19.77 15.30 4.47
CA HIS A 142 -18.93 14.53 3.58
C HIS A 142 -19.44 14.58 2.13
N LYS A 143 -18.75 15.36 1.28
CA LYS A 143 -19.19 15.66 -0.10
C LYS A 143 -18.94 14.53 -1.11
N LYS A 144 -18.15 13.50 -0.78
CA LYS A 144 -17.80 12.44 -1.74
C LYS A 144 -18.86 11.34 -1.80
N ARG A 145 -19.03 10.73 -2.98
CA ARG A 145 -19.93 9.59 -3.16
C ARG A 145 -19.38 8.37 -2.43
N LEU A 146 -20.10 7.94 -1.40
CA LEU A 146 -19.76 6.75 -0.62
C LEU A 146 -20.30 5.46 -1.28
N TYR A 147 -19.50 4.40 -1.21
CA TYR A 147 -19.85 3.11 -1.79
C TYR A 147 -20.87 2.38 -0.91
N ARG A 148 -21.94 1.83 -1.50
CA ARG A 148 -23.01 1.08 -0.80
C ARG A 148 -23.59 1.78 0.44
N LYS A 149 -23.77 3.11 0.39
CA LYS A 149 -24.23 3.93 1.53
C LYS A 149 -25.49 3.40 2.23
N ARG A 150 -26.48 2.88 1.48
CA ARG A 150 -27.72 2.33 2.05
C ARG A 150 -27.44 1.06 2.86
N ASP A 151 -26.74 0.10 2.27
CA ASP A 151 -26.43 -1.19 2.88
C ASP A 151 -25.56 -1.02 4.13
N VAL A 152 -24.56 -0.12 4.07
CA VAL A 152 -23.72 0.20 5.24
C VAL A 152 -24.55 0.77 6.38
N LYS A 153 -25.46 1.71 6.10
CA LYS A 153 -26.34 2.27 7.13
C LYS A 153 -27.28 1.22 7.71
N GLU A 154 -27.76 0.27 6.91
CA GLU A 154 -28.59 -0.83 7.40
C GLU A 154 -27.79 -1.78 8.31
N TRP A 155 -26.60 -2.19 7.88
CA TRP A 155 -25.71 -3.06 8.66
C TRP A 155 -25.30 -2.42 10.00
N CYS A 156 -25.01 -1.11 10.00
CA CYS A 156 -24.65 -0.38 11.22
C CYS A 156 -25.80 -0.24 12.24
N LYS A 157 -27.05 -0.59 11.90
CA LYS A 157 -28.14 -0.64 12.88
C LYS A 157 -28.03 -1.86 13.79
N THR A 158 -27.50 -2.96 13.27
CA THR A 158 -27.44 -4.27 13.96
C THR A 158 -26.04 -4.64 14.40
N HIS A 159 -25.02 -4.12 13.72
CA HIS A 159 -23.61 -4.45 13.94
C HIS A 159 -22.78 -3.19 14.10
N ASP A 160 -21.59 -3.34 14.69
CA ASP A 160 -20.63 -2.25 14.85
C ASP A 160 -19.29 -2.65 14.22
N ALA A 161 -18.62 -1.68 13.62
CA ALA A 161 -17.28 -1.81 13.08
C ALA A 161 -16.41 -0.69 13.66
N SER A 162 -15.68 -1.01 14.71
CA SER A 162 -14.78 -0.09 15.40
C SER A 162 -13.34 -0.25 14.87
N VAL A 163 -12.60 0.84 14.75
CA VAL A 163 -11.20 0.87 14.34
C VAL A 163 -10.32 1.13 15.54
N LEU A 164 -9.22 0.39 15.65
CA LEU A 164 -8.18 0.56 16.66
C LEU A 164 -6.81 0.73 16.00
N ARG A 165 -6.01 1.70 16.46
CA ARG A 165 -4.65 1.99 15.96
C ARG A 165 -3.61 1.81 17.08
N PRO A 166 -3.23 0.57 17.42
CA PRO A 166 -2.45 0.28 18.62
C PRO A 166 -1.02 0.83 18.58
N ILE A 167 -0.46 1.05 17.38
CA ILE A 167 0.90 1.56 17.17
C ILE A 167 0.93 3.04 16.79
N PHE A 168 -0.18 3.78 16.98
CA PHE A 168 -0.34 5.13 16.44
C PHE A 168 0.80 6.10 16.83
N HIS A 169 1.30 5.97 18.06
CA HIS A 169 2.38 6.83 18.59
C HIS A 169 3.79 6.25 18.40
N TRP A 170 3.93 5.08 17.78
CA TRP A 170 5.22 4.43 17.61
C TRP A 170 6.04 5.09 16.51
N THR A 171 7.35 5.09 16.70
CA THR A 171 8.34 5.39 15.65
C THR A 171 8.55 4.20 14.73
N ALA A 172 9.10 4.45 13.55
CA ALA A 172 9.47 3.37 12.64
C ALA A 172 10.49 2.40 13.26
N GLN A 173 11.42 2.91 14.07
CA GLN A 173 12.41 2.08 14.77
C GLN A 173 11.74 1.17 15.81
N GLN A 174 10.83 1.71 16.65
CA GLN A 174 10.06 0.90 17.60
C GLN A 174 9.26 -0.21 16.92
N VAL A 175 8.69 0.06 15.74
CA VAL A 175 8.00 -0.97 14.95
C VAL A 175 8.94 -2.10 14.54
N ILE A 176 10.14 -1.76 14.05
CA ILE A 176 11.13 -2.76 13.63
C ILE A 176 11.65 -3.55 14.84
N ASP A 177 12.02 -2.86 15.91
CA ASP A 177 12.53 -3.48 17.14
C ASP A 177 11.50 -4.46 17.72
N TYR A 178 10.23 -4.07 17.70
CA TYR A 178 9.14 -4.92 18.14
C TYR A 178 8.96 -6.16 17.26
N ILE A 179 9.08 -6.06 15.93
CA ILE A 179 9.02 -7.25 15.05
C ILE A 179 10.19 -8.20 15.37
N LEU A 180 11.39 -7.65 15.54
CA LEU A 180 12.61 -8.42 15.81
C LEU A 180 12.57 -9.08 17.20
N SER A 181 12.05 -8.38 18.22
CA SER A 181 11.94 -8.93 19.58
C SER A 181 11.01 -10.13 19.67
N HIS A 182 10.11 -10.29 18.70
CA HIS A 182 9.18 -11.44 18.58
C HIS A 182 9.73 -12.53 17.65
N GLY A 183 11.02 -12.52 17.33
CA GLY A 183 11.68 -13.53 16.50
C GLY A 183 11.21 -13.52 15.05
N GLN A 184 10.55 -12.46 14.60
CA GLN A 184 10.15 -12.29 13.21
C GLN A 184 11.07 -11.33 12.48
N ARG A 185 11.02 -11.37 11.15
CA ARG A 185 11.69 -10.38 10.30
C ARG A 185 10.65 -9.54 9.57
N PRO A 186 10.93 -8.25 9.33
CA PRO A 186 10.17 -7.43 8.39
C PRO A 186 10.22 -8.01 6.97
N ASN A 187 9.38 -7.50 6.08
CA ASN A 187 9.35 -7.93 4.68
C ASN A 187 10.75 -7.79 4.01
N PRO A 188 11.23 -8.81 3.27
CA PRO A 188 12.54 -8.80 2.62
C PRO A 188 12.79 -7.60 1.69
N LEU A 189 11.74 -6.99 1.15
CA LEU A 189 11.88 -5.78 0.32
C LEU A 189 12.53 -4.61 1.08
N TYR A 190 12.38 -4.53 2.40
CA TYR A 190 13.05 -3.51 3.21
C TYR A 190 14.57 -3.68 3.18
N GLU A 191 15.07 -4.91 3.21
CA GLU A 191 16.52 -5.22 3.08
C GLU A 191 17.03 -4.90 1.66
N ARG A 192 16.15 -4.88 0.66
CA ARG A 192 16.47 -4.49 -0.72
C ARG A 192 16.42 -2.98 -0.96
N GLY A 193 16.19 -2.17 0.07
CA GLY A 193 16.17 -0.71 0.01
C GLY A 193 14.79 -0.09 -0.27
N ALA A 194 13.71 -0.87 -0.19
CA ALA A 194 12.35 -0.31 -0.25
C ALA A 194 12.03 0.40 1.07
N SER A 195 11.53 1.63 1.00
CA SER A 195 11.11 2.38 2.20
C SER A 195 9.67 2.07 2.61
N ARG A 196 8.85 1.65 1.64
CA ARG A 196 7.46 1.24 1.84
C ARG A 196 7.15 -0.01 1.03
N VAL A 197 6.34 -0.88 1.62
CA VAL A 197 5.91 -2.14 0.99
C VAL A 197 4.40 -2.10 0.75
N GLY A 198 4.02 -2.49 -0.46
CA GLY A 198 2.66 -2.53 -0.98
C GLY A 198 2.72 -2.83 -2.47
N CYS A 199 2.11 -1.96 -3.28
CA CYS A 199 2.26 -1.97 -4.73
C CYS A 199 3.73 -1.85 -5.18
N PHE A 200 4.15 -2.62 -6.19
CA PHE A 200 5.52 -2.70 -6.67
C PHE A 200 5.61 -2.50 -8.21
N PRO A 201 5.73 -1.27 -8.73
CA PRO A 201 5.88 -0.02 -8.01
C PRO A 201 4.52 0.58 -7.62
N CYS A 202 4.56 1.44 -6.60
CA CYS A 202 3.48 2.38 -6.30
C CYS A 202 3.65 3.66 -7.14
N ILE A 203 2.54 4.34 -7.45
CA ILE A 203 2.56 5.67 -8.09
C ILE A 203 3.37 6.71 -7.28
N PHE A 204 3.51 6.49 -5.97
CA PHE A 204 4.30 7.32 -5.06
C PHE A 204 5.70 6.77 -4.78
N ALA A 205 6.17 5.76 -5.52
CA ALA A 205 7.49 5.15 -5.32
C ALA A 205 8.60 6.20 -5.51
N ARG A 206 9.60 6.25 -4.64
CA ARG A 206 10.77 7.12 -4.79
C ARG A 206 11.65 6.64 -5.95
N LEU A 207 12.55 7.49 -6.45
CA LEU A 207 13.49 7.08 -7.51
C LEU A 207 14.35 5.88 -7.09
N SER A 208 14.75 5.81 -5.82
CA SER A 208 15.45 4.63 -5.26
C SER A 208 14.62 3.35 -5.33
N GLU A 209 13.30 3.43 -5.09
CA GLU A 209 12.39 2.27 -5.17
C GLU A 209 12.13 1.88 -6.63
N ILE A 210 12.00 2.86 -7.52
CA ILE A 210 11.88 2.61 -8.96
C ILE A 210 13.14 1.96 -9.50
N LYS A 211 14.32 2.31 -8.96
CA LYS A 211 15.58 1.65 -9.32
C LYS A 211 15.57 0.15 -9.01
N ILE A 212 14.96 -0.27 -7.90
CA ILE A 212 14.80 -1.69 -7.56
C ILE A 212 13.90 -2.37 -8.61
N VAL A 213 12.80 -1.72 -9.00
CA VAL A 213 11.87 -2.23 -10.03
C VAL A 213 12.55 -2.30 -11.39
N ALA A 214 13.34 -1.29 -11.77
CA ALA A 214 14.01 -1.20 -13.05
C ALA A 214 15.14 -2.24 -13.23
N ARG A 215 15.73 -2.71 -12.13
CA ARG A 215 16.73 -3.79 -12.14
C ARG A 215 16.13 -5.18 -12.34
N ASP A 216 14.85 -5.36 -12.02
CA ASP A 216 14.15 -6.62 -12.24
C ASP A 216 13.36 -6.55 -13.55
N GLU A 217 13.88 -7.20 -14.59
CA GLU A 217 13.32 -7.11 -15.94
C GLU A 217 11.85 -7.56 -15.99
N ARG A 218 11.44 -8.51 -15.15
CA ARG A 218 10.04 -8.97 -15.09
C ARG A 218 9.12 -7.87 -14.62
N TYR A 219 9.48 -7.15 -13.56
CA TYR A 219 8.65 -6.06 -13.04
C TYR A 219 8.74 -4.80 -13.88
N LYS A 220 9.91 -4.53 -14.47
CA LYS A 220 10.08 -3.45 -15.45
C LYS A 220 9.17 -3.64 -16.65
N GLN A 221 9.23 -4.81 -17.28
CA GLN A 221 8.42 -5.10 -18.47
C GLN A 221 6.92 -5.05 -18.14
N ARG A 222 6.51 -5.53 -16.97
CA ARG A 222 5.11 -5.44 -16.50
C ARG A 222 4.55 -4.01 -16.50
N VAL A 223 5.36 -3.01 -16.11
CA VAL A 223 4.91 -1.61 -16.10
C VAL A 223 4.87 -1.05 -17.52
N ILE A 224 5.88 -1.35 -18.35
CA ILE A 224 5.96 -0.92 -19.75
C ILE A 224 4.78 -1.48 -20.56
N ASP A 225 4.49 -2.77 -20.41
CA ASP A 225 3.37 -3.43 -21.08
C ASP A 225 2.04 -2.78 -20.70
N LEU A 226 1.86 -2.49 -19.41
CA LEU A 226 0.66 -1.81 -18.94
C LEU A 226 0.55 -0.39 -19.51
N GLU A 227 1.64 0.38 -19.58
CA GLU A 227 1.67 1.69 -20.24
C GLU A 227 1.28 1.60 -21.71
N ASN A 228 1.86 0.65 -22.44
CA ASN A 228 1.57 0.43 -23.86
C ASN A 228 0.10 0.08 -24.08
N GLU A 229 -0.44 -0.87 -23.31
CA GLU A 229 -1.83 -1.31 -23.47
C GLU A 229 -2.87 -0.26 -23.09
N VAL A 230 -2.60 0.52 -22.03
CA VAL A 230 -3.48 1.63 -21.66
C VAL A 230 -3.47 2.69 -22.76
N ASN A 231 -2.32 2.98 -23.37
CA ASN A 231 -2.24 3.91 -24.49
C ASN A 231 -2.89 3.39 -25.77
N LEU A 232 -2.76 2.09 -26.09
CA LEU A 232 -3.42 1.47 -27.24
C LEU A 232 -4.95 1.49 -27.12
N SER A 233 -5.47 1.39 -25.89
CA SER A 233 -6.92 1.37 -25.63
C SER A 233 -7.55 2.76 -25.47
N ARG A 234 -6.76 3.85 -25.46
CA ARG A 234 -7.27 5.23 -25.32
C ARG A 234 -7.89 5.72 -26.62
N ASP A 235 -9.13 6.22 -26.52
CA ASP A 235 -9.84 6.76 -27.68
C ASP A 235 -9.45 8.24 -27.96
N LYS A 236 -9.12 9.02 -26.92
CA LYS A 236 -8.78 10.46 -27.00
C LYS A 236 -7.89 10.92 -25.83
N GLY A 237 -6.97 11.84 -26.12
CA GLY A 237 -6.17 12.57 -25.13
C GLY A 237 -4.66 12.34 -25.24
N LYS A 238 -3.89 13.12 -24.48
CA LYS A 238 -2.43 12.97 -24.32
C LYS A 238 -2.07 11.56 -23.83
N GLU A 239 -0.85 11.11 -24.11
CA GLU A 239 -0.33 9.80 -23.70
C GLU A 239 -0.47 9.62 -22.18
N ALA A 240 -0.94 8.46 -21.75
CA ALA A 240 -1.01 8.10 -20.33
C ALA A 240 0.35 7.54 -19.89
N SER A 241 0.85 8.03 -18.76
CA SER A 241 2.04 7.51 -18.10
C SER A 241 1.70 7.08 -16.68
N PHE A 242 2.35 6.02 -16.21
CA PHE A 242 2.21 5.53 -14.85
C PHE A 242 2.69 6.56 -13.81
N PHE A 243 3.66 7.42 -14.18
CA PHE A 243 4.20 8.46 -13.32
C PHE A 243 3.89 9.86 -13.86
N CYS A 244 3.46 10.75 -12.97
CA CYS A 244 3.13 12.12 -13.35
C CYS A 244 4.36 12.92 -13.83
N LYS A 245 4.09 14.00 -14.58
CA LYS A 245 5.10 15.00 -14.97
C LYS A 245 5.88 15.50 -13.74
N GLY A 246 7.18 15.68 -13.91
CA GLY A 246 8.08 16.13 -12.84
C GLY A 246 8.71 15.00 -12.03
N LYS A 247 8.42 13.72 -12.37
CA LYS A 247 9.08 12.58 -11.71
C LYS A 247 10.58 12.51 -11.97
N ILE A 248 10.98 12.82 -13.20
CA ILE A 248 12.37 13.01 -13.64
C ILE A 248 12.49 14.37 -14.35
N PRO A 249 13.71 14.93 -14.49
CA PRO A 249 13.89 16.19 -15.20
C PRO A 249 13.33 16.16 -16.62
N ALA A 250 12.63 17.22 -17.04
CA ALA A 250 11.88 17.27 -18.30
C ALA A 250 12.73 16.98 -19.55
N ARG A 251 14.05 17.26 -19.51
CA ARG A 251 15.00 16.94 -20.58
C ARG A 251 15.13 15.44 -20.88
N PHE A 252 14.70 14.58 -19.97
CA PHE A 252 14.69 13.12 -20.12
C PHE A 252 13.30 12.57 -20.47
N CYS A 253 12.27 13.42 -20.58
CA CYS A 253 10.93 13.05 -21.02
C CYS A 253 10.78 13.42 -22.51
N ILE A 254 11.07 12.46 -23.40
CA ILE A 254 11.15 12.69 -24.86
C ILE A 254 9.91 12.13 -25.56
N GLN A 255 9.42 10.96 -25.12
CA GLN A 255 8.40 10.19 -25.84
C GLN A 255 7.01 10.82 -25.79
N ASN A 256 6.55 11.25 -24.62
CA ASN A 256 5.18 11.73 -24.48
C ASN A 256 5.09 13.25 -24.71
N SER A 257 4.17 13.66 -25.58
CA SER A 257 3.89 15.07 -25.89
C SER A 257 3.44 15.91 -24.69
N ASN A 258 2.98 15.26 -23.63
CA ASN A 258 2.55 15.89 -22.38
C ASN A 258 3.69 16.21 -21.39
N GLY A 259 4.91 15.74 -21.67
CA GLY A 259 6.08 15.88 -20.81
C GLY A 259 6.06 15.00 -19.56
N ALA A 260 5.14 14.04 -19.47
CA ALA A 260 5.19 12.97 -18.48
C ALA A 260 6.14 11.87 -18.97
N PRO A 261 7.08 11.39 -18.16
CA PRO A 261 8.05 10.39 -18.60
C PRO A 261 7.38 9.02 -18.77
N THR A 262 7.82 8.19 -19.71
CA THR A 262 7.45 6.76 -19.72
C THR A 262 8.24 5.99 -18.67
N PHE A 263 7.78 4.80 -18.30
CA PHE A 263 8.52 3.95 -17.37
C PHE A 263 9.88 3.53 -17.94
N ALA A 264 9.99 3.37 -19.27
CA ALA A 264 11.26 3.12 -19.94
C ALA A 264 12.25 4.27 -19.72
N GLU A 265 11.81 5.52 -19.93
CA GLU A 265 12.63 6.71 -19.71
C GLU A 265 13.06 6.87 -18.25
N ILE A 266 12.16 6.58 -17.30
CA ILE A 266 12.49 6.59 -15.88
C ILE A 266 13.50 5.49 -15.56
N SER A 267 13.30 4.29 -16.09
CA SER A 267 14.20 3.15 -15.89
C SER A 267 15.62 3.49 -16.35
N ASP A 268 15.74 4.06 -17.55
CA ASP A 268 17.01 4.54 -18.06
C ASP A 268 17.61 5.62 -17.16
N TYR A 269 16.80 6.60 -16.74
CA TYR A 269 17.28 7.68 -15.87
C TYR A 269 17.82 7.18 -14.52
N VAL A 270 17.13 6.25 -13.85
CA VAL A 270 17.57 5.74 -12.53
C VAL A 270 18.76 4.79 -12.62
N LEU A 271 18.99 4.18 -13.79
CA LEU A 271 20.13 3.28 -14.05
C LEU A 271 21.36 4.02 -14.62
N ARG A 272 21.20 5.22 -15.22
CA ARG A 272 22.29 6.03 -15.80
C ARG A 272 23.45 6.28 -14.83
N ASN A 273 23.17 6.48 -13.55
CA ASN A 273 24.19 6.79 -12.53
C ASN A 273 25.05 5.57 -12.12
N GLU A 274 24.82 4.37 -12.67
CA GLU A 274 25.68 3.21 -12.40
C GLU A 274 26.89 3.13 -13.33
N ASN A 275 26.81 3.78 -14.49
CA ASN A 275 27.84 3.71 -15.55
C ASN A 275 28.69 4.99 -15.66
N GLN A 276 28.55 5.94 -14.73
CA GLN A 276 29.44 7.10 -14.65
C GLN A 276 30.43 6.89 -13.50
N PRO A 277 31.76 6.86 -13.74
CA PRO A 277 32.72 6.99 -12.66
C PRO A 277 32.53 8.40 -12.07
N THR A 278 32.07 8.46 -10.83
CA THR A 278 31.91 9.71 -10.10
C THR A 278 33.30 10.31 -9.87
N LEU A 279 33.65 11.34 -10.65
CA LEU A 279 34.92 12.07 -10.53
C LEU A 279 34.93 13.03 -9.32
N TRP A 280 33.82 13.10 -8.60
CA TRP A 280 33.62 13.93 -7.43
C TRP A 280 33.00 13.05 -6.37
N ASP A 281 33.76 12.85 -5.31
CA ASP A 281 33.34 12.26 -4.06
C ASP A 281 32.29 13.22 -3.47
N ASP A 282 31.02 13.00 -3.79
CA ASP A 282 29.92 13.68 -3.12
C ASP A 282 29.87 13.13 -1.70
N THR A 283 30.71 13.71 -0.83
CA THR A 283 30.47 13.81 0.60
C THR A 283 29.26 14.71 0.84
N GLU A 284 28.10 14.36 0.28
CA GLU A 284 26.87 14.64 1.00
C GLU A 284 26.83 13.58 2.10
N PRO A 285 26.76 13.96 3.39
CA PRO A 285 26.39 12.98 4.39
C PRO A 285 24.96 12.60 4.04
N ILE A 286 24.80 11.52 3.28
CA ILE A 286 23.59 10.73 3.34
C ILE A 286 23.54 10.40 4.82
N MET A 287 22.66 11.09 5.55
CA MET A 287 22.17 10.66 6.85
C MET A 287 21.38 9.37 6.59
N SER A 288 22.05 8.35 6.06
CA SER A 288 21.61 6.99 5.98
C SER A 288 21.69 6.56 7.43
N CYS A 289 20.53 6.62 8.07
CA CYS A 289 20.31 6.01 9.36
C CYS A 289 21.02 4.65 9.38
N VAL A 290 21.88 4.42 10.39
CA VAL A 290 22.74 3.21 10.55
C VAL A 290 21.90 1.94 10.82
N SER A 291 20.59 2.00 10.58
CA SER A 291 19.70 0.85 10.64
C SER A 291 19.92 -0.01 9.40
N LEU A 292 20.01 -1.33 9.62
CA LEU A 292 20.04 -2.38 8.58
C LEU A 292 18.92 -2.22 7.54
N TYR A 293 17.85 -1.49 7.89
CA TYR A 293 16.75 -1.15 7.02
C TYR A 293 16.86 0.30 6.54
N HIS A 294 17.70 0.50 5.51
CA HIS A 294 17.97 1.81 4.91
C HIS A 294 16.68 2.58 4.55
N GLY A 295 16.59 3.84 4.98
CA GLY A 295 15.51 4.75 4.60
C GLY A 295 14.19 4.58 5.38
N LEU A 296 14.19 3.82 6.48
CA LEU A 296 13.04 3.69 7.39
C LEU A 296 12.98 4.71 8.53
N CYS A 297 14.02 5.52 8.71
CA CYS A 297 14.04 6.55 9.75
C CYS A 297 13.23 7.77 9.31
N GLU A 298 12.40 8.27 10.23
CA GLU A 298 11.48 9.41 10.03
C GLU A 298 12.18 10.75 10.24
#